data_AF-A0A089Q0K8-F1
#
_entry.id   AF-A0A089Q0K8-F1
#
_cell.length_a   1.000
_cell.length_b   1.000
_cell.length_c   1.000
_cell.angle_alpha   90.00
_cell.angle_beta   90.00
_cell.angle_gamma   90.00
#
_symmetry.space_group_name_H-M   'P 1'
#
loop_
_entity.id
_entity.type
_entity.pdbx_description
1 polymer ?
#
loop_
_entity_poly.entity_id
_entity_poly.type
_entity_poly.pdbx_seq_one_letter_code
_entity_poly.pdbx_strand_id
1 'polypeptide(L)'
;MANLFRDNKLAYLGDVHGQLAIPEFVGHAIPELKKAGVDLLAIEFVKYSDNALFREALAHGKEATKNFIMNAWSKHGEAWVDKVAGALYEAHKAGISVAGIDRHIPGAAPKTPMEAIKYMNKRLALNIAWNAATEKEERAIGARKTLVWGGGGHFHHSREQGPKDMRPGPVVSFSASDKAPGCSLNDKDDNSHLVINFPK
;
A
#
# COMPACT_ATOMS: atom_id res chain seq x y z
N MET A 1 -10.28 -8.69 -4.18
CA MET A 1 -9.98 -7.29 -3.83
C MET A 1 -11.10 -6.34 -4.24
N ALA A 2 -11.46 -6.21 -5.52
CA ALA A 2 -12.51 -5.27 -5.97
C ALA A 2 -13.87 -5.41 -5.23
N ASN A 3 -14.28 -6.63 -4.87
CA ASN A 3 -15.51 -6.85 -4.11
C ASN A 3 -15.56 -6.16 -2.73
N LEU A 4 -14.41 -5.86 -2.11
CA LEU A 4 -14.37 -5.10 -0.86
C LEU A 4 -15.05 -3.74 -1.01
N PHE A 5 -14.95 -3.15 -2.21
CA PHE A 5 -15.48 -1.84 -2.49
C PHE A 5 -16.98 -1.83 -2.80
N ARG A 6 -17.70 -2.97 -2.74
CA ARG A 6 -19.17 -2.94 -2.82
C ARG A 6 -19.76 -2.18 -1.64
N ASP A 7 -19.27 -2.50 -0.44
CA ASP A 7 -19.81 -1.97 0.81
C ASP A 7 -18.84 -0.99 1.51
N ASN A 8 -17.59 -0.91 1.06
CA ASN A 8 -16.56 -0.08 1.69
C ASN A 8 -16.10 1.05 0.77
N LYS A 9 -15.90 2.23 1.36
CA LYS A 9 -15.26 3.39 0.69
C LYS A 9 -13.73 3.35 0.80
N LEU A 10 -13.19 2.57 1.74
CA LEU A 10 -11.77 2.51 2.04
C LEU A 10 -11.39 1.05 2.26
N ALA A 11 -10.23 0.65 1.77
CA ALA A 11 -9.62 -0.63 2.12
C ALA A 11 -8.10 -0.46 2.22
N TYR A 12 -7.46 -1.36 2.98
CA TYR A 12 -6.02 -1.38 3.19
C TYR A 12 -5.42 -2.66 2.65
N LEU A 13 -4.26 -2.54 2.01
CA LEU A 13 -3.49 -3.62 1.46
C LEU A 13 -2.12 -3.66 2.16
N GLY A 14 -1.95 -4.63 3.07
CA GLY A 14 -0.74 -4.83 3.84
C GLY A 14 0.35 -5.51 3.03
N ASP A 15 1.33 -4.73 2.58
CA ASP A 15 2.45 -5.16 1.77
C ASP A 15 3.48 -5.97 2.56
N VAL A 16 4.14 -6.91 1.88
CA VAL A 16 5.35 -7.58 2.36
C VAL A 16 6.46 -7.21 1.38
N HIS A 17 7.24 -6.18 1.73
CA HIS A 17 8.21 -5.59 0.83
C HIS A 17 9.22 -6.62 0.32
N GLY A 18 9.47 -6.61 -1.00
CA GLY A 18 10.34 -7.57 -1.69
C GLY A 18 9.61 -8.80 -2.25
N GLN A 19 8.34 -9.03 -1.90
CA GLN A 19 7.55 -10.13 -2.46
C GLN A 19 6.96 -9.74 -3.81
N LEU A 20 7.40 -10.39 -4.90
CA LEU A 20 7.00 -10.06 -6.28
C LEU A 20 5.50 -10.29 -6.55
N ALA A 21 4.91 -11.30 -5.90
CA ALA A 21 3.53 -11.70 -6.12
C ALA A 21 2.52 -10.59 -5.76
N ILE A 22 2.85 -9.71 -4.81
CA ILE A 22 1.95 -8.65 -4.34
C ILE A 22 1.75 -7.54 -5.39
N PRO A 23 2.81 -6.85 -5.87
CA PRO A 23 2.65 -5.86 -6.93
C PRO A 23 2.10 -6.46 -8.23
N GLU A 24 2.42 -7.72 -8.55
CA GLU A 24 1.82 -8.43 -9.69
C GLU A 24 0.30 -8.61 -9.52
N PHE A 25 -0.13 -9.06 -8.34
CA PHE A 25 -1.54 -9.17 -7.99
C PHE A 25 -2.26 -7.82 -8.08
N VAL A 26 -1.64 -6.75 -7.55
CA VAL A 26 -2.21 -5.39 -7.61
C VAL A 26 -2.38 -4.95 -9.06
N GLY A 27 -1.33 -5.10 -9.88
CA GLY A 27 -1.36 -4.76 -11.31
C GLY A 27 -2.50 -5.48 -12.06
N HIS A 28 -2.67 -6.79 -11.84
CA HIS A 28 -3.77 -7.55 -12.44
C HIS A 28 -5.16 -7.12 -11.95
N ALA A 29 -5.26 -6.62 -10.72
CA ALA A 29 -6.54 -6.22 -10.13
C ALA A 29 -6.97 -4.80 -10.49
N ILE A 30 -6.08 -3.95 -11.05
CA ILE A 30 -6.38 -2.55 -11.39
C ILE A 30 -7.66 -2.37 -12.22
N PRO A 31 -7.89 -3.11 -13.32
CA PRO A 31 -9.11 -2.91 -14.12
C PRO A 31 -10.39 -3.14 -13.31
N GLU A 32 -10.39 -4.15 -12.45
CA GLU A 32 -11.53 -4.49 -11.60
C GLU A 32 -11.70 -3.50 -10.44
N LEU A 33 -10.60 -2.97 -9.89
CA LEU A 33 -10.65 -1.89 -8.91
C LEU A 33 -11.27 -0.63 -9.51
N LYS A 34 -10.88 -0.25 -10.73
CA LYS A 34 -11.47 0.91 -11.40
C LYS A 34 -12.96 0.73 -11.66
N LYS A 35 -13.38 -0.44 -12.15
CA LYS A 35 -14.81 -0.80 -12.33
C LYS A 35 -15.59 -0.74 -11.01
N ALA A 36 -14.96 -1.13 -9.90
CA ALA A 36 -15.56 -1.03 -8.57
C ALA A 36 -15.67 0.42 -8.04
N GLY A 37 -15.15 1.40 -8.77
CA GLY A 37 -15.22 2.82 -8.42
C GLY A 37 -14.09 3.30 -7.53
N VAL A 38 -12.96 2.59 -7.51
CA VAL A 38 -11.74 3.10 -6.86
C VAL A 38 -11.19 4.25 -7.69
N ASP A 39 -11.12 5.42 -7.04
CA ASP A 39 -10.67 6.67 -7.65
C ASP A 39 -9.26 7.05 -7.17
N LEU A 40 -8.83 6.56 -6.00
CA LEU A 40 -7.50 6.81 -5.41
C LEU A 40 -6.79 5.52 -5.00
N LEU A 41 -5.51 5.41 -5.37
CA LEU A 41 -4.53 4.49 -4.82
C LEU A 41 -3.47 5.28 -4.03
N ALA A 42 -3.58 5.24 -2.71
CA ALA A 42 -2.68 5.92 -1.78
C ALA A 42 -1.55 4.98 -1.35
N ILE A 43 -0.28 5.37 -1.54
CA ILE A 43 0.88 4.45 -1.46
C ILE A 43 1.97 4.94 -0.51
N GLU A 44 2.55 4.00 0.24
CA GLU A 44 3.74 4.26 1.07
C GLU A 44 4.99 4.58 0.24
N PHE A 45 5.08 4.11 -1.01
CA PHE A 45 6.34 4.13 -1.76
C PHE A 45 6.81 5.54 -2.15
N VAL A 46 5.97 6.55 -1.95
CA VAL A 46 6.24 7.95 -2.27
C VAL A 46 5.90 8.80 -1.05
N LYS A 47 6.75 9.77 -0.74
CA LYS A 47 6.46 10.73 0.32
C LYS A 47 5.40 11.71 -0.16
N TYR A 48 4.49 12.10 0.72
CA TYR A 48 3.45 13.07 0.40
C TYR A 48 4.00 14.40 -0.14
N SER A 49 5.15 14.85 0.36
CA SER A 49 5.85 16.06 -0.11
C SER A 49 6.28 16.00 -1.58
N ASP A 50 6.44 14.79 -2.12
CA ASP A 50 7.05 14.57 -3.43
C ASP A 50 5.99 14.27 -4.51
N ASN A 51 4.69 14.39 -4.16
CA ASN A 51 3.56 14.04 -5.04
C ASN A 51 3.52 14.82 -6.36
N ALA A 52 4.02 16.05 -6.39
CA ALA A 52 4.10 16.81 -7.64
C ALA A 52 5.07 16.17 -8.64
N LEU A 53 6.31 15.92 -8.22
CA LEU A 53 7.33 15.26 -9.02
C LEU A 53 6.96 13.81 -9.37
N PHE A 54 6.31 13.12 -8.44
CA PHE A 54 5.82 11.77 -8.68
C PHE A 54 4.74 11.70 -9.77
N ARG A 55 3.82 12.67 -9.81
CA ARG A 55 2.82 12.76 -10.89
C ARG A 55 3.48 12.99 -12.26
N GLU A 56 4.55 13.78 -12.31
CA GLU A 56 5.35 13.92 -13.52
C GLU A 56 5.98 12.57 -13.91
N ALA A 57 6.61 11.86 -12.98
CA ALA A 57 7.19 10.54 -13.25
C ALA A 57 6.16 9.53 -13.78
N LEU A 58 4.94 9.50 -13.23
CA LEU A 58 3.84 8.64 -13.71
C LEU A 58 3.44 8.97 -15.15
N ALA A 59 3.35 10.26 -15.49
CA ALA A 59 3.00 10.70 -16.84
C ALA A 59 4.08 10.33 -17.87
N HIS A 60 5.35 10.25 -17.46
CA HIS A 60 6.48 9.85 -18.31
C HIS A 60 6.64 8.32 -18.45
N GLY A 61 5.83 7.52 -17.75
CA GLY A 61 5.78 6.08 -17.92
C GLY A 61 6.38 5.26 -16.78
N LYS A 62 6.29 3.93 -16.94
CA LYS A 62 6.78 2.95 -15.97
C LYS A 62 8.25 3.19 -15.59
N GLU A 63 9.13 3.43 -16.56
CA GLU A 63 10.57 3.55 -16.30
C GLU A 63 10.90 4.80 -15.49
N ALA A 64 10.27 5.94 -15.79
CA ALA A 64 10.39 7.16 -14.99
C ALA A 64 9.86 6.96 -13.56
N THR A 65 8.73 6.26 -13.43
CA THR A 65 8.14 5.87 -12.14
C THR A 65 9.10 4.97 -11.33
N LYS A 66 9.69 3.96 -11.97
CA LYS A 66 10.69 3.06 -11.38
C LYS A 66 11.89 3.85 -10.86
N ASN A 67 12.48 4.70 -11.72
CA ASN A 67 13.63 5.51 -11.37
C ASN A 67 13.34 6.46 -10.20
N PHE A 68 12.14 7.01 -10.15
CA PHE A 68 11.70 7.88 -9.05
C PHE A 68 11.72 7.17 -7.69
N ILE A 69 11.19 5.95 -7.62
CA ILE A 69 11.11 5.20 -6.35
C ILE A 69 12.35 4.37 -6.02
N MET A 70 13.23 4.10 -7.00
CA MET A 70 14.38 3.21 -6.87
C MET A 70 15.28 3.56 -5.68
N ASN A 71 15.67 4.84 -5.54
CA ASN A 71 16.64 5.25 -4.51
C ASN A 71 16.16 4.96 -3.08
N ALA A 72 14.85 5.08 -2.82
CA ALA A 72 14.29 4.86 -1.49
C ALA A 72 13.98 3.38 -1.20
N TRP A 73 13.77 2.58 -2.25
CA TRP A 73 13.19 1.24 -2.14
C TRP A 73 14.05 0.10 -2.69
N SER A 74 15.21 0.39 -3.29
CA SER A 74 16.13 -0.59 -3.89
C SER A 74 16.59 -1.69 -2.95
N LYS A 75 16.63 -1.42 -1.63
CA LYS A 75 16.95 -2.42 -0.59
C LYS A 75 16.02 -3.64 -0.59
N HIS A 76 14.85 -3.54 -1.22
CA HIS A 76 13.87 -4.62 -1.36
C HIS A 76 13.97 -5.37 -2.69
N GLY A 77 14.96 -5.05 -3.53
CA GLY A 77 15.25 -5.71 -4.80
C GLY A 77 14.71 -4.96 -6.01
N GLU A 78 15.55 -4.78 -7.05
CA GLU A 78 15.19 -4.06 -8.27
C GLU A 78 13.98 -4.67 -8.99
N ALA A 79 13.91 -6.00 -9.07
CA ALA A 79 12.79 -6.70 -9.68
C ALA A 79 11.46 -6.39 -8.98
N TRP A 80 11.47 -6.28 -7.64
CA TRP A 80 10.29 -5.89 -6.88
C TRP A 80 9.90 -4.44 -7.15
N VAL A 81 10.88 -3.53 -7.17
CA VAL A 81 10.65 -2.12 -7.51
C VAL A 81 10.08 -1.96 -8.92
N ASP A 82 10.57 -2.73 -9.89
CA ASP A 82 10.07 -2.75 -11.27
C ASP A 82 8.58 -3.18 -11.33
N LYS A 83 8.20 -4.20 -10.56
CA LYS A 83 6.81 -4.65 -10.46
C LYS A 83 5.90 -3.62 -9.77
N VAL A 84 6.38 -3.00 -8.68
CA VAL A 84 5.66 -1.90 -8.02
C VAL A 84 5.43 -0.77 -9.02
N ALA A 85 6.48 -0.28 -9.70
CA ALA A 85 6.35 0.77 -10.69
C ALA A 85 5.37 0.40 -11.83
N GLY A 86 5.38 -0.86 -12.27
CA GLY A 86 4.40 -1.39 -13.22
C GLY A 86 2.96 -1.26 -12.70
N ALA A 87 2.68 -1.72 -11.49
CA ALA A 87 1.35 -1.64 -10.89
C ALA A 87 0.85 -0.19 -10.74
N LEU A 88 1.73 0.73 -10.31
CA LEU A 88 1.40 2.16 -10.17
C LEU A 88 1.11 2.81 -11.53
N TYR A 89 1.90 2.49 -12.55
CA TYR A 89 1.69 3.00 -13.89
C TYR A 89 0.39 2.47 -14.52
N GLU A 90 0.06 1.20 -14.33
CA GLU A 90 -1.22 0.65 -14.80
C GLU A 90 -2.41 1.28 -14.07
N ALA A 91 -2.31 1.55 -12.76
CA ALA A 91 -3.33 2.29 -12.02
C ALA A 91 -3.57 3.69 -12.63
N HIS A 92 -2.48 4.42 -12.91
CA HIS A 92 -2.53 5.72 -13.55
C HIS A 92 -3.20 5.66 -14.93
N LYS A 93 -2.79 4.73 -15.79
CA LYS A 93 -3.40 4.52 -17.11
C LYS A 93 -4.89 4.16 -17.05
N ALA A 94 -5.30 3.42 -16.03
CA ALA A 94 -6.70 3.07 -15.81
C ALA A 94 -7.54 4.25 -15.27
N GLY A 95 -6.93 5.42 -15.05
CA GLY A 95 -7.61 6.60 -14.50
C GLY A 95 -7.88 6.49 -13.00
N ILE A 96 -7.08 5.71 -12.26
CA ILE A 96 -7.01 5.78 -10.80
C ILE A 96 -5.90 6.79 -10.46
N SER A 97 -6.23 7.81 -9.68
CA SER A 97 -5.20 8.73 -9.18
C SER A 97 -4.28 7.98 -8.22
N VAL A 98 -2.97 8.19 -8.34
CA VAL A 98 -1.97 7.55 -7.48
C VAL A 98 -1.24 8.63 -6.69
N ALA A 99 -1.16 8.49 -5.38
CA ALA A 99 -0.54 9.48 -4.51
C ALA A 99 0.27 8.86 -3.38
N GLY A 100 1.44 9.43 -3.11
CA GLY A 100 2.27 9.13 -1.96
C GLY A 100 1.68 9.63 -0.65
N ILE A 101 1.83 8.84 0.41
CA ILE A 101 1.38 9.17 1.76
C ILE A 101 2.49 9.14 2.80
N ASP A 102 3.69 8.67 2.43
CA ASP A 102 4.76 8.50 3.40
C ASP A 102 5.35 9.84 3.86
N ARG A 103 6.06 9.81 4.98
CA ARG A 103 6.76 10.95 5.55
C ARG A 103 8.17 10.54 5.93
N HIS A 104 9.12 11.44 5.69
CA HIS A 104 10.49 11.23 6.12
C HIS A 104 10.57 11.02 7.64
N ILE A 105 11.18 9.90 8.05
CA ILE A 105 11.61 9.69 9.43
C ILE A 105 13.13 9.81 9.48
N PRO A 106 13.67 10.75 10.26
CA PRO A 106 15.10 10.84 10.49
C PRO A 106 15.57 9.69 11.38
N GLY A 107 16.69 9.06 11.02
CA GLY A 107 17.36 8.07 11.85
C GLY A 107 18.07 6.97 11.04
N ALA A 108 19.08 6.36 11.66
CA ALA A 108 19.74 5.19 11.10
C ALA A 108 18.87 3.94 11.22
N ALA A 109 19.20 2.91 10.43
CA ALA A 109 18.61 1.59 10.59
C ALA A 109 18.92 1.01 12.00
N PRO A 110 17.95 0.34 12.64
CA PRO A 110 18.17 -0.26 13.95
C PRO A 110 19.23 -1.37 13.88
N LYS A 111 20.15 -1.42 14.85
CA LYS A 111 21.19 -2.46 14.95
C LYS A 111 20.95 -3.44 16.11
N THR A 112 20.15 -3.04 17.10
CA THR A 112 19.81 -3.86 18.26
C THR A 112 18.31 -4.18 18.31
N PRO A 113 17.88 -5.26 19.01
CA PRO A 113 16.46 -5.59 19.15
C PRO A 113 15.63 -4.45 19.77
N MET A 114 16.17 -3.76 20.78
CA MET A 114 15.49 -2.63 21.41
C MET A 114 15.36 -1.43 20.47
N GLU A 115 16.39 -1.17 19.65
CA GLU A 115 16.30 -0.16 18.59
C GLU A 115 15.26 -0.53 17.54
N ALA A 116 15.14 -1.81 17.18
CA ALA A 116 14.13 -2.27 16.23
C ALA A 116 12.71 -2.02 16.75
N ILE A 117 12.44 -2.32 18.03
CA ILE A 117 11.15 -2.03 18.67
C ILE A 117 10.87 -0.52 18.67
N LYS A 118 11.83 0.31 19.10
CA LYS A 118 11.70 1.77 19.10
C LYS A 118 11.50 2.34 17.70
N TYR A 119 12.21 1.77 16.71
CA TYR A 119 12.09 2.14 15.31
C TYR A 119 10.69 1.84 14.79
N MET A 120 10.14 0.65 15.08
CA MET A 120 8.76 0.31 14.70
C MET A 120 7.73 1.23 15.35
N ASN A 121 7.88 1.58 16.64
CA ASN A 121 6.97 2.54 17.28
C ASN A 121 7.01 3.93 16.60
N LYS A 122 8.19 4.38 16.15
CA LYS A 122 8.31 5.62 15.35
C LYS A 122 7.64 5.48 13.98
N ARG A 123 7.75 4.31 13.32
CA ARG A 123 7.09 4.04 12.05
C ARG A 123 5.56 4.05 12.20
N LEU A 124 5.03 3.36 13.22
CA LEU A 124 3.59 3.32 13.48
C LEU A 124 3.01 4.69 13.82
N ALA A 125 3.79 5.58 14.45
CA ALA A 125 3.39 6.97 14.67
C ALA A 125 3.16 7.76 13.37
N LEU A 126 3.58 7.24 12.21
CA LEU A 126 3.24 7.82 10.92
C LEU A 126 1.80 7.53 10.47
N ASN A 127 1.09 6.57 11.07
CA ASN A 127 -0.26 6.19 10.63
C ASN A 127 -1.21 7.39 10.56
N ILE A 128 -1.17 8.26 11.58
CA ILE A 128 -1.96 9.50 11.58
C ILE A 128 -1.59 10.44 10.43
N ALA A 129 -0.30 10.54 10.10
CA ALA A 129 0.19 11.38 9.00
C ALA A 129 -0.18 10.78 7.64
N TRP A 130 -0.06 9.46 7.48
CA TRP A 130 -0.49 8.73 6.29
C TRP A 130 -1.99 8.90 6.08
N ASN A 131 -2.81 8.72 7.12
CA ASN A 131 -4.26 8.92 7.02
C ASN A 131 -4.60 10.36 6.62
N ALA A 132 -3.97 11.36 7.25
CA ALA A 132 -4.19 12.76 6.90
C ALA A 132 -3.79 13.10 5.45
N ALA A 133 -2.68 12.52 4.97
CA ALA A 133 -2.23 12.64 3.58
C ALA A 133 -3.24 12.00 2.62
N THR A 134 -3.70 10.78 2.91
CA THR A 134 -4.76 10.11 2.14
C THR A 134 -6.01 10.97 2.04
N GLU A 135 -6.53 11.47 3.17
CA GLU A 135 -7.74 12.31 3.20
C GLU A 135 -7.59 13.61 2.40
N LYS A 136 -6.40 14.19 2.40
CA LYS A 136 -6.14 15.40 1.63
C LYS A 136 -6.17 15.14 0.13
N GLU A 137 -5.61 14.04 -0.34
CA GLU A 137 -5.68 13.63 -1.75
C GLU A 137 -7.11 13.24 -2.16
N GLU A 138 -7.84 12.52 -1.29
CA GLU A 138 -9.25 12.21 -1.51
C GLU A 138 -10.08 13.46 -1.77
N ARG A 139 -9.94 14.47 -0.90
CA ARG A 139 -10.65 15.75 -1.04
C ARG A 139 -10.24 16.50 -2.30
N ALA A 140 -8.96 16.46 -2.66
CA ALA A 140 -8.44 17.19 -3.83
C ALA A 140 -9.05 16.70 -5.15
N ILE A 141 -9.35 15.40 -5.25
CA ILE A 141 -9.89 14.79 -6.49
C ILE A 141 -11.36 14.39 -6.39
N GLY A 142 -11.99 14.57 -5.22
CA GLY A 142 -13.36 14.09 -4.97
C GLY A 142 -13.48 12.55 -5.00
N ALA A 143 -12.46 11.84 -4.51
CA ALA A 143 -12.41 10.38 -4.56
C ALA A 143 -13.58 9.75 -3.81
N ARG A 144 -14.28 8.79 -4.44
CA ARG A 144 -15.39 8.08 -3.78
C ARG A 144 -14.91 6.86 -3.03
N LYS A 145 -13.91 6.16 -3.58
CA LYS A 145 -13.31 4.98 -2.96
C LYS A 145 -11.79 4.98 -3.09
N THR A 146 -11.14 4.53 -2.04
CA THR A 146 -9.68 4.61 -1.87
C THR A 146 -9.12 3.25 -1.46
N LEU A 147 -8.04 2.83 -2.12
CA LEU A 147 -7.18 1.75 -1.66
C LEU A 147 -5.91 2.35 -1.08
N VAL A 148 -5.58 2.00 0.17
CA VAL A 148 -4.30 2.35 0.80
C VAL A 148 -3.37 1.14 0.73
N TRP A 149 -2.16 1.31 0.22
CA TRP A 149 -1.17 0.25 0.07
C TRP A 149 0.14 0.65 0.76
N GLY A 150 0.51 -0.10 1.80
CA GLY A 150 1.71 0.11 2.59
C GLY A 150 2.06 -1.12 3.40
N GLY A 151 3.21 -1.12 4.08
CA GLY A 151 3.75 -2.26 4.81
C GLY A 151 2.77 -2.81 5.85
N GLY A 152 2.54 -4.12 5.83
CA GLY A 152 1.51 -4.78 6.65
C GLY A 152 1.64 -4.52 8.15
N GLY A 153 2.84 -4.26 8.65
CA GLY A 153 3.09 -3.89 10.05
C GLY A 153 2.32 -2.64 10.51
N HIS A 154 2.02 -1.70 9.61
CA HIS A 154 1.21 -0.52 9.91
C HIS A 154 -0.27 -0.83 10.16
N PHE A 155 -0.73 -2.01 9.76
CA PHE A 155 -2.14 -2.40 9.78
C PHE A 155 -2.43 -3.54 10.78
N HIS A 156 -1.49 -3.86 11.67
CA HIS A 156 -1.70 -4.83 12.74
C HIS A 156 -2.79 -4.38 13.73
N HIS A 157 -3.43 -5.35 14.39
CA HIS A 157 -4.56 -5.13 15.32
C HIS A 157 -5.71 -4.30 14.73
N SER A 158 -6.05 -4.57 13.46
CA SER A 158 -7.01 -3.78 12.69
C SER A 158 -8.41 -4.38 12.59
N ARG A 159 -8.64 -5.61 13.09
CA ARG A 159 -9.90 -6.34 12.89
C ARG A 159 -11.15 -5.60 13.36
N GLU A 160 -11.07 -4.88 14.48
CA GLU A 160 -12.24 -4.22 15.07
C GLU A 160 -12.49 -2.81 14.52
N GLN A 161 -11.43 -2.01 14.36
CA GLN A 161 -11.55 -0.56 14.10
C GLN A 161 -10.76 -0.08 12.88
N GLY A 162 -10.15 -0.99 12.12
CA GLY A 162 -9.13 -0.65 11.12
C GLY A 162 -7.77 -0.35 11.76
N PRO A 163 -6.76 0.04 10.96
CA PRO A 163 -5.44 0.34 11.47
C PRO A 163 -5.45 1.45 12.51
N LYS A 164 -4.66 1.28 13.58
CA LYS A 164 -4.52 2.29 14.63
C LYS A 164 -4.13 3.65 14.04
N ASP A 165 -4.79 4.71 14.52
CA ASP A 165 -4.61 6.11 14.09
C ASP A 165 -4.95 6.37 12.59
N MET A 166 -5.65 5.45 11.94
CA MET A 166 -6.23 5.62 10.61
C MET A 166 -7.74 5.38 10.66
N ARG A 167 -8.46 5.81 9.61
CA ARG A 167 -9.92 5.59 9.53
C ARG A 167 -10.26 4.09 9.38
N PRO A 168 -11.45 3.65 9.80
CA PRO A 168 -11.87 2.27 9.64
C PRO A 168 -11.96 1.82 8.17
N GLY A 169 -11.54 0.58 7.91
CA GLY A 169 -11.70 -0.09 6.62
C GLY A 169 -11.12 -1.51 6.65
N PRO A 170 -11.63 -2.43 5.81
CA PRO A 170 -11.12 -3.79 5.73
C PRO A 170 -9.65 -3.80 5.34
N VAL A 171 -8.89 -4.65 6.03
CA VAL A 171 -7.46 -4.86 5.81
C VAL A 171 -7.24 -6.22 5.16
N VAL A 172 -6.48 -6.24 4.08
CA VAL A 172 -6.02 -7.44 3.37
C VAL A 172 -4.55 -7.65 3.68
N SER A 173 -4.19 -8.83 4.18
CA SER A 173 -2.80 -9.27 4.30
C SER A 173 -2.46 -10.35 3.27
N PHE A 174 -1.17 -10.63 3.12
CA PHE A 174 -0.69 -11.72 2.27
C PHE A 174 0.09 -12.74 3.08
N SER A 175 -0.01 -14.01 2.70
CA SER A 175 0.75 -15.10 3.32
C SER A 175 1.28 -16.04 2.25
N ALA A 176 2.58 -16.31 2.29
CA ALA A 176 3.18 -17.36 1.47
C ALA A 176 2.76 -18.72 2.05
N SER A 177 2.13 -19.57 1.23
CA SER A 177 1.56 -20.83 1.68
C SER A 177 1.92 -21.97 0.75
N ASP A 178 2.08 -23.18 1.32
CA ASP A 178 2.15 -24.42 0.54
C ASP A 178 0.77 -24.87 0.02
N LYS A 179 -0.29 -24.15 0.42
CA LYS A 179 -1.66 -24.39 -0.04
C LYS A 179 -1.89 -23.72 -1.38
N ALA A 180 -2.94 -24.17 -2.07
CA ALA A 180 -3.40 -23.55 -3.31
C ALA A 180 -3.64 -22.04 -3.12
N PRO A 181 -3.33 -21.21 -4.13
CA PRO A 181 -3.64 -19.78 -4.11
C PRO A 181 -5.11 -19.54 -3.80
N GLY A 182 -5.41 -18.53 -3.00
CA GLY A 182 -6.79 -18.25 -2.62
C GLY A 182 -6.92 -17.10 -1.63
N CYS A 183 -8.16 -16.82 -1.25
CA CYS A 183 -8.51 -15.79 -0.28
C CYS A 183 -9.35 -16.42 0.84
N SER A 184 -9.05 -16.09 2.09
CA SER A 184 -9.81 -16.53 3.26
C SER A 184 -9.98 -15.39 4.26
N LEU A 185 -10.96 -15.52 5.15
CA LEU A 185 -10.98 -14.74 6.38
C LEU A 185 -9.70 -15.00 7.18
N ASN A 186 -9.22 -13.97 7.89
CA ASN A 186 -8.15 -14.15 8.85
C ASN A 186 -8.72 -14.54 10.20
N ASP A 187 -8.68 -15.82 10.54
CA ASP A 187 -9.12 -16.32 11.86
C ASP A 187 -7.95 -16.70 12.77
N LYS A 188 -6.71 -16.37 12.37
CA LYS A 188 -5.50 -16.71 13.12
C LYS A 188 -5.06 -15.61 14.08
N ASP A 189 -5.28 -14.37 13.68
CA ASP A 189 -4.96 -13.17 14.45
C ASP A 189 -5.87 -12.00 14.05
N ASP A 190 -5.68 -10.85 14.70
CA ASP A 190 -6.46 -9.64 14.45
C ASP A 190 -5.73 -8.62 13.57
N ASN A 191 -4.71 -9.06 12.83
CA ASN A 191 -3.87 -8.16 12.03
C ASN A 191 -4.47 -7.83 10.65
N SER A 192 -5.51 -8.55 10.24
CA SER A 192 -6.24 -8.26 9.01
C SER A 192 -7.64 -8.87 9.05
N HIS A 193 -8.46 -8.53 8.07
CA HIS A 193 -9.79 -9.13 7.88
C HIS A 193 -9.74 -10.32 6.91
N LEU A 194 -8.88 -10.20 5.89
CA LEU A 194 -8.68 -11.20 4.85
C LEU A 194 -7.21 -11.50 4.66
N VAL A 195 -6.91 -12.74 4.27
CA VAL A 195 -5.59 -13.20 3.85
C VAL A 195 -5.66 -13.67 2.41
N ILE A 196 -4.78 -13.15 1.56
CA ILE A 196 -4.52 -13.68 0.23
C ILE A 196 -3.29 -14.58 0.31
N ASN A 197 -3.48 -15.86 -0.02
CA ASN A 197 -2.42 -16.85 -0.04
C ASN A 197 -1.78 -16.88 -1.43
N PHE A 198 -0.46 -16.76 -1.48
CA PHE A 198 0.33 -16.93 -2.70
C PHE A 198 1.31 -18.12 -2.54
N PRO A 199 1.70 -18.79 -3.64
CA PRO A 199 2.68 -19.87 -3.59
C PRO A 199 4.00 -19.39 -2.97
N LYS A 200 4.65 -20.24 -2.17
CA LYS A 200 6.00 -19.96 -1.68
C LYS A 200 7.03 -19.90 -2.80
#